data_AF-A0A537HF43-F1
#
_entry.id   AF-A0A537HF43-F1
#
_cell.length_a   1.000
_cell.length_b   1.000
_cell.length_c   1.000
_cell.angle_alpha   90.00
_cell.angle_beta   90.00
_cell.angle_gamma   90.00
#
_symmetry.space_group_name_H-M   'P 1'
#
loop_
_entity.id
_entity.type
_entity.pdbx_description
1 polymer ?
#
loop_
_entity_poly.entity_id
_entity_poly.type
_entity_poly.pdbx_seq_one_letter_code
_entity_poly.pdbx_strand_id
1 'polypeptide(L)'
;MRLSYEIKPAFPRKMVALTLVFLAASLPLIFILPIQSQQDAAPMIFPISGGGQQVQHPRAGSGVTFSIMLSDVREVQSMLTRDNGIVASGYDGHGWVGKIDSHGTLEWSKDYRPSLKARSIEQTEDGGYVVAGDTILNGTEDGWVLKLDQSGDVQWSRTIGSSIGQGLVSVRQTSDRGYIAAGTVLGFRGPYDWSDGWLVKFDSSGNVEWQQAYGGSGFSNAYSVQETRDHGFVVAGNTPVNNTMTAWLFKTDRVGRIVWQKAYAVTNDNHAGMVEQTSDGGYILDADVTSTDISPRPVSTLFLKLDSEGNIQWQKLYSSNGVGDIETEVS
;
A
#
# COMPACT_ATOMS: atom_id res chain seq x y z
N MET A 1 -50.59 -5.67 -6.63
CA MET A 1 -49.81 -4.71 -7.43
C MET A 1 -48.34 -5.07 -7.22
N ARG A 2 -47.71 -5.68 -8.24
CA ARG A 2 -46.34 -6.23 -8.17
C ARG A 2 -45.41 -5.13 -8.70
N LEU A 3 -44.49 -4.64 -7.88
CA LEU A 3 -43.41 -3.77 -8.32
C LEU A 3 -42.12 -4.59 -8.25
N SER A 4 -41.70 -5.07 -9.41
CA SER A 4 -40.38 -5.66 -9.63
C SER A 4 -39.41 -4.54 -9.98
N TYR A 5 -38.32 -4.41 -9.23
CA TYR A 5 -37.15 -3.63 -9.65
C TYR A 5 -36.07 -4.59 -10.13
N GLU A 6 -35.59 -4.35 -11.34
CA GLU A 6 -34.53 -5.07 -12.02
C GLU A 6 -33.22 -4.30 -11.76
N ILE A 7 -32.28 -4.87 -11.01
CA ILE A 7 -30.94 -4.30 -10.82
C ILE A 7 -30.06 -4.82 -11.96
N LYS A 8 -29.69 -3.96 -12.89
CA LYS A 8 -28.63 -4.25 -13.87
C LYS A 8 -27.27 -4.22 -13.17
N PRO A 9 -26.40 -5.23 -13.33
CA PRO A 9 -25.03 -5.13 -12.87
C PRO A 9 -24.18 -4.42 -13.93
N ALA A 10 -23.51 -3.34 -13.54
CA ALA A 10 -22.40 -2.77 -14.31
C ALA A 10 -21.28 -2.32 -13.35
N PHE A 11 -20.05 -2.73 -13.67
CA PHE A 11 -18.74 -2.33 -13.12
C PHE A 11 -18.13 -3.15 -11.96
N PRO A 12 -16.79 -3.20 -11.85
CA PRO A 12 -15.97 -4.21 -12.49
C PRO A 12 -15.18 -5.04 -11.47
N ARG A 13 -14.63 -6.16 -11.93
CA ARG A 13 -13.75 -7.04 -11.15
C ARG A 13 -12.48 -6.28 -10.72
N LYS A 14 -12.08 -6.53 -9.46
CA LYS A 14 -10.83 -6.18 -8.76
C LYS A 14 -10.90 -4.92 -7.88
N MET A 15 -11.35 -5.14 -6.65
CA MET A 15 -10.80 -4.50 -5.45
C MET A 15 -10.91 -5.55 -4.34
N VAL A 16 -9.78 -6.05 -3.85
CA VAL A 16 -9.73 -6.86 -2.62
C VAL A 16 -9.21 -5.94 -1.55
N ALA A 17 -10.09 -5.47 -0.67
CA ALA A 17 -9.68 -4.82 0.57
C ALA A 17 -9.30 -5.93 1.56
N LEU A 18 -8.03 -6.01 1.93
CA LEU A 18 -7.56 -6.90 2.99
C LEU A 18 -7.52 -6.10 4.30
N THR A 19 -8.55 -6.23 5.13
CA THR A 19 -8.58 -5.58 6.44
C THR A 19 -7.79 -6.41 7.45
N LEU A 20 -6.65 -5.89 7.92
CA LEU A 20 -5.93 -6.40 9.08
C LEU A 20 -6.62 -5.90 10.36
N VAL A 21 -7.24 -6.81 11.13
CA VAL A 21 -7.80 -6.48 12.45
C VAL A 21 -6.75 -6.76 13.52
N PHE A 22 -6.19 -5.72 14.13
CA PHE A 22 -5.35 -5.84 15.32
C PHE A 22 -6.23 -5.84 16.57
N LEU A 23 -6.40 -7.01 17.21
CA LEU A 23 -6.89 -7.08 18.58
C LEU A 23 -5.70 -6.97 19.54
N ALA A 24 -5.79 -6.02 20.46
CA ALA A 24 -4.77 -5.77 21.45
C ALA A 24 -4.44 -7.04 22.25
N ALA A 25 -3.15 -7.37 22.30
CA ALA A 25 -2.54 -8.38 23.16
C ALA A 25 -3.11 -9.81 23.04
N SER A 26 -3.02 -10.43 21.86
CA SER A 26 -2.64 -11.85 21.67
C SER A 26 -2.80 -12.26 20.20
N LEU A 27 -1.67 -12.63 19.58
CA LEU A 27 -1.50 -13.30 18.27
C LEU A 27 -2.15 -12.65 17.03
N PRO A 28 -1.37 -12.36 15.95
CA PRO A 28 -1.95 -11.95 14.68
C PRO A 28 -2.65 -13.15 14.01
N LEU A 29 -3.95 -13.03 13.71
CA LEU A 29 -4.67 -13.92 12.81
C LEU A 29 -4.79 -13.27 11.44
N ILE A 30 -4.35 -13.98 10.40
CA ILE A 30 -4.66 -13.62 9.00
C ILE A 30 -5.98 -14.31 8.64
N PHE A 31 -7.00 -13.53 8.29
CA PHE A 31 -8.25 -14.04 7.74
C PHE A 31 -8.17 -14.02 6.20
N ILE A 32 -8.13 -15.20 5.58
CA ILE A 32 -8.39 -15.35 4.15
C ILE A 32 -9.82 -15.87 4.02
N LEU A 33 -10.76 -15.00 3.62
CA LEU A 33 -12.10 -15.44 3.27
C LEU A 33 -12.10 -15.97 1.82
N PRO A 34 -12.52 -17.23 1.57
CA PRO A 34 -12.75 -17.68 0.22
C PRO A 34 -13.92 -16.91 -0.40
N ILE A 35 -13.80 -16.52 -1.67
CA ILE A 35 -14.94 -16.04 -2.45
C ILE A 35 -15.87 -17.23 -2.69
N GLN A 36 -16.85 -17.42 -1.81
CA GLN A 36 -18.01 -18.26 -2.12
C GLN A 36 -19.16 -17.36 -2.56
N SER A 37 -19.70 -17.67 -3.74
CA SER A 37 -20.92 -17.08 -4.28
C SER A 37 -22.02 -17.09 -3.21
N GLN A 38 -22.69 -15.95 -3.03
CA GLN A 38 -23.74 -15.77 -2.04
C GLN A 38 -24.78 -16.89 -2.05
N GLN A 39 -25.03 -17.46 -0.87
CA GLN A 39 -26.38 -17.63 -0.32
C GLN A 39 -26.27 -17.89 1.19
N ASP A 40 -26.87 -16.99 1.97
CA ASP A 40 -27.35 -17.13 3.35
C ASP A 40 -26.42 -17.72 4.43
N ALA A 41 -25.89 -16.85 5.31
CA ALA A 41 -25.89 -17.09 6.75
C ALA A 41 -25.57 -15.81 7.55
N ALA A 42 -26.44 -15.46 8.50
CA ALA A 42 -26.26 -14.37 9.46
C ALA A 42 -25.17 -14.71 10.52
N PRO A 43 -24.53 -13.71 11.16
CA PRO A 43 -23.50 -13.98 12.15
C PRO A 43 -24.12 -14.50 13.46
N MET A 44 -23.63 -15.63 13.95
CA MET A 44 -23.89 -16.10 15.32
C MET A 44 -22.58 -16.12 16.12
N ILE A 45 -22.62 -15.50 17.31
CA ILE A 45 -21.54 -15.45 18.30
C ILE A 45 -21.78 -16.55 19.33
N PHE A 46 -20.77 -17.35 19.67
CA PHE A 46 -20.78 -18.18 20.87
C PHE A 46 -19.39 -18.27 21.55
N PRO A 47 -19.36 -18.44 22.90
CA PRO A 47 -18.14 -18.29 23.70
C PRO A 47 -17.27 -19.55 23.76
N ILE A 48 -16.00 -19.34 24.12
CA ILE A 48 -14.95 -20.34 24.26
C ILE A 48 -15.12 -21.14 25.57
N SER A 49 -15.00 -22.48 25.50
CA SER A 49 -14.56 -23.32 26.62
C SER A 49 -13.66 -24.45 26.10
N GLY A 50 -12.68 -24.86 26.92
CA GLY A 50 -11.45 -25.50 26.46
C GLY A 50 -11.36 -27.02 26.59
N GLY A 51 -10.21 -27.54 26.14
CA GLY A 51 -9.62 -28.82 26.54
C GLY A 51 -9.76 -29.98 25.54
N GLY A 52 -8.62 -30.57 25.16
CA GLY A 52 -8.52 -31.98 24.77
C GLY A 52 -8.32 -32.26 23.27
N GLN A 53 -7.21 -32.92 22.93
CA GLN A 53 -6.92 -33.45 21.60
C GLN A 53 -7.96 -34.48 21.14
N GLN A 54 -8.35 -34.44 19.86
CA GLN A 54 -8.48 -35.61 18.99
C GLN A 54 -8.55 -35.18 17.51
N VAL A 55 -7.73 -35.82 16.68
CA VAL A 55 -7.80 -35.73 15.22
C VAL A 55 -9.02 -36.55 14.75
N GLN A 56 -9.98 -35.91 14.09
CA GLN A 56 -10.99 -36.59 13.28
C GLN A 56 -10.99 -36.02 11.86
N HIS A 57 -11.07 -36.92 10.88
CA HIS A 57 -11.13 -36.62 9.44
C HIS A 57 -12.26 -35.64 9.09
N PRO A 58 -12.08 -34.70 8.14
CA PRO A 58 -13.14 -33.77 7.79
C PRO A 58 -14.20 -34.40 6.88
N ARG A 59 -15.46 -34.22 7.26
CA ARG A 59 -16.61 -34.34 6.36
C ARG A 59 -16.67 -33.13 5.42
N ALA A 60 -17.13 -33.35 4.20
CA ALA A 60 -17.32 -32.32 3.19
C ALA A 60 -18.15 -31.14 3.72
N GLY A 61 -17.58 -29.94 3.65
CA GLY A 61 -18.19 -28.70 4.14
C GLY A 61 -17.37 -27.91 5.17
N SER A 62 -16.24 -28.42 5.64
CA SER A 62 -15.34 -27.66 6.52
C SER A 62 -14.39 -26.79 5.71
N GLY A 63 -14.55 -25.46 5.79
CA GLY A 63 -13.49 -24.53 5.41
C GLY A 63 -12.22 -24.90 6.16
N VAL A 64 -11.17 -25.26 5.44
CA VAL A 64 -9.87 -25.56 6.03
C VAL A 64 -9.22 -24.21 6.32
N THR A 65 -9.09 -23.89 7.60
CA THR A 65 -8.29 -22.75 8.06
C THR A 65 -6.83 -23.12 7.90
N PHE A 66 -6.11 -22.49 6.98
CA PHE A 66 -4.66 -22.57 6.91
C PHE A 66 -4.07 -21.41 7.70
N SER A 67 -3.46 -21.71 8.85
CA SER A 67 -2.61 -20.77 9.56
C SER A 67 -1.17 -21.00 9.11
N ILE A 68 -0.67 -20.20 8.17
CA ILE A 68 0.79 -20.09 7.99
C ILE A 68 1.29 -19.21 9.12
N MET A 69 2.04 -19.80 10.04
CA MET A 69 2.76 -19.08 11.08
C MET A 69 3.98 -18.39 10.46
N LEU A 70 3.79 -17.16 9.95
CA LEU A 70 4.88 -16.21 9.71
C LEU A 70 5.20 -15.50 11.03
N SER A 71 5.54 -16.27 12.07
CA SER A 71 5.42 -15.83 13.48
C SER A 71 6.19 -14.58 13.85
N ASP A 72 7.21 -14.22 13.06
CA ASP A 72 8.12 -13.10 13.37
C ASP A 72 8.17 -12.03 12.27
N VAL A 73 7.44 -12.22 11.15
CA VAL A 73 7.39 -11.24 10.05
C VAL A 73 6.47 -10.07 10.40
N ARG A 74 6.98 -8.85 10.25
CA ARG A 74 6.29 -7.59 10.58
C ARG A 74 6.16 -6.67 9.36
N GLU A 75 5.26 -5.69 9.48
CA GLU A 75 4.96 -4.66 8.46
C GLU A 75 4.76 -5.26 7.06
N VAL A 76 3.84 -6.23 6.96
CA VAL A 76 3.64 -7.02 5.74
C VAL A 76 2.82 -6.25 4.71
N GLN A 77 3.38 -6.04 3.52
CA GLN A 77 2.61 -5.74 2.31
C GLN A 77 2.37 -7.04 1.54
N SER A 78 1.18 -7.22 0.96
CA SER A 78 0.90 -8.37 0.11
C SER A 78 0.10 -8.00 -1.13
N MET A 79 0.18 -8.85 -2.16
CA MET A 79 -0.65 -8.73 -3.35
C MET A 79 -0.98 -10.10 -3.93
N LEU A 80 -2.11 -10.16 -4.65
CA LEU A 80 -2.45 -11.32 -5.48
C LEU A 80 -1.51 -11.40 -6.68
N THR A 81 -1.01 -12.60 -6.95
CA THR A 81 -0.20 -12.89 -8.14
C THR A 81 -1.09 -13.36 -9.30
N ARG A 82 -0.57 -13.31 -10.53
CA ARG A 82 -1.31 -13.68 -11.76
C ARG A 82 -1.78 -15.15 -11.78
N ASP A 83 -1.12 -16.02 -11.03
CA ASP A 83 -1.48 -17.42 -10.81
C ASP A 83 -2.47 -17.62 -9.65
N ASN A 84 -3.07 -16.54 -9.15
CA ASN A 84 -4.00 -16.51 -8.01
C ASN A 84 -3.37 -16.93 -6.67
N GLY A 85 -2.04 -16.98 -6.57
CA GLY A 85 -1.34 -17.02 -5.30
C GLY A 85 -1.29 -15.65 -4.62
N ILE A 86 -0.52 -15.57 -3.54
CA ILE A 86 -0.21 -14.32 -2.84
C ILE A 86 1.30 -14.23 -2.71
N VAL A 87 1.86 -13.07 -3.05
CA VAL A 87 3.22 -12.69 -2.67
C VAL A 87 3.15 -11.63 -1.60
N ALA A 88 4.04 -11.72 -0.61
CA ALA A 88 4.11 -10.80 0.50
C ALA A 88 5.56 -10.40 0.77
N SER A 89 5.76 -9.16 1.19
CA SER A 89 7.04 -8.63 1.66
C SER A 89 6.89 -8.06 3.06
N GLY A 90 7.96 -8.03 3.83
CA GLY A 90 7.98 -7.47 5.18
C GLY A 90 9.38 -7.50 5.76
N TYR A 91 9.49 -7.71 7.08
CA TYR A 91 10.79 -7.95 7.70
C TYR A 91 10.74 -8.97 8.84
N ASP A 92 11.80 -9.76 8.91
CA ASP A 92 12.14 -10.66 10.02
C ASP A 92 13.66 -10.56 10.25
N GLY A 93 14.08 -9.51 10.95
CA GLY A 93 15.49 -9.11 11.09
C GLY A 93 16.14 -8.54 9.82
N HIS A 94 15.69 -8.95 8.64
CA HIS A 94 16.04 -8.44 7.31
C HIS A 94 14.78 -8.34 6.43
N GLY A 95 14.89 -7.71 5.26
CA GLY A 95 13.80 -7.69 4.31
C GLY A 95 13.43 -9.10 3.88
N TRP A 96 12.17 -9.46 4.10
CA TRP A 96 11.64 -10.78 3.84
C TRP A 96 10.68 -10.71 2.66
N VAL A 97 10.65 -11.77 1.84
CA VAL A 97 9.60 -12.00 0.83
C VAL A 97 9.20 -13.46 0.84
N GLY A 98 7.90 -13.74 0.76
CA GLY A 98 7.37 -15.08 0.58
C GLY A 98 6.23 -15.13 -0.42
N LYS A 99 6.02 -16.32 -0.99
CA LYS A 99 4.91 -16.63 -1.91
C LYS A 99 4.18 -17.88 -1.46
N ILE A 100 2.85 -17.80 -1.52
CA ILE A 100 1.94 -18.92 -1.34
C ILE A 100 1.11 -19.11 -2.61
N ASP A 101 0.72 -20.35 -2.88
CA ASP A 101 -0.16 -20.67 -4.01
C ASP A 101 -1.62 -20.32 -3.70
N SER A 102 -2.51 -20.55 -4.68
CA SER A 102 -3.95 -20.29 -4.54
C SER A 102 -4.66 -21.17 -3.51
N HIS A 103 -4.00 -22.22 -3.01
CA HIS A 103 -4.51 -23.12 -1.98
C HIS A 103 -3.95 -22.78 -0.59
N GLY A 104 -3.10 -21.75 -0.48
CA GLY A 104 -2.45 -21.39 0.77
C GLY A 104 -1.24 -22.26 1.11
N THR A 105 -0.64 -22.93 0.13
CA THR A 105 0.60 -23.71 0.29
C THR A 105 1.81 -22.81 0.07
N LEU A 106 2.78 -22.83 0.98
CA LEU A 106 4.04 -22.09 0.81
C LEU A 106 4.81 -22.63 -0.39
N GLU A 107 5.11 -21.76 -1.35
CA GLU A 107 5.98 -22.08 -2.49
C GLU A 107 7.44 -21.76 -2.17
N TRP A 108 7.70 -20.54 -1.67
CA TRP A 108 9.03 -20.11 -1.26
C TRP A 108 8.97 -18.97 -0.24
N SER A 109 10.02 -18.84 0.55
CA SER A 109 10.22 -17.78 1.55
C SER A 109 11.71 -17.50 1.67
N LYS A 110 12.12 -16.23 1.57
CA LYS A 110 13.53 -15.84 1.53
C LYS A 110 13.76 -14.49 2.23
N ASP A 111 14.94 -14.37 2.82
CA ASP A 111 15.46 -13.12 3.38
C ASP A 111 16.51 -12.51 2.45
N TYR A 112 16.50 -11.19 2.34
CA TYR A 112 17.36 -10.46 1.43
C TYR A 112 18.19 -9.43 2.16
N ARG A 113 19.50 -9.44 1.88
CA ARG A 113 20.48 -8.52 2.46
C ARG A 113 21.05 -7.61 1.35
N PRO A 114 21.47 -6.39 1.66
CA PRO A 114 21.65 -5.80 2.99
C PRO A 114 20.38 -5.15 3.58
N SER A 115 19.20 -5.39 3.01
CA SER A 115 17.97 -4.72 3.44
C SER A 115 17.64 -4.95 4.91
N LEU A 116 17.03 -3.93 5.51
CA LEU A 116 16.39 -4.01 6.80
C LEU A 116 14.92 -4.40 6.67
N LYS A 117 14.18 -3.68 5.81
CA LYS A 117 12.76 -3.96 5.57
C LYS A 117 12.46 -3.98 4.08
N ALA A 118 11.60 -4.90 3.66
CA ALA A 118 10.99 -4.93 2.33
C ALA A 118 9.57 -4.35 2.43
N ARG A 119 9.47 -3.02 2.26
CA ARG A 119 8.24 -2.26 2.52
C ARG A 119 7.21 -2.38 1.41
N SER A 120 7.66 -2.58 0.17
CA SER A 120 6.76 -2.70 -0.97
C SER A 120 7.18 -3.76 -1.96
N ILE A 121 6.19 -4.40 -2.58
CA ILE A 121 6.38 -5.44 -3.58
C ILE A 121 5.36 -5.32 -4.71
N GLU A 122 5.81 -5.57 -5.93
CA GLU A 122 4.95 -5.72 -7.10
C GLU A 122 5.41 -6.89 -7.99
N GLN A 123 4.46 -7.66 -8.52
CA GLN A 123 4.73 -8.66 -9.55
C GLN A 123 4.93 -8.01 -10.92
N THR A 124 6.10 -8.23 -11.51
CA THR A 124 6.48 -7.67 -12.81
C THR A 124 5.91 -8.48 -13.98
N GLU A 125 5.85 -7.88 -15.17
CA GLU A 125 5.31 -8.49 -16.39
C GLU A 125 6.03 -9.78 -16.83
N ASP A 126 7.32 -9.88 -16.52
CA ASP A 126 8.12 -11.09 -16.77
C ASP A 126 7.83 -12.24 -15.78
N GLY A 127 6.87 -12.05 -14.87
CA GLY A 127 6.47 -13.03 -13.85
C GLY A 127 7.28 -12.96 -12.56
N GLY A 128 8.38 -12.20 -12.53
CA GLY A 128 9.17 -11.94 -11.34
C GLY A 128 8.56 -10.86 -10.44
N TYR A 129 9.39 -10.26 -9.58
CA TYR A 129 8.94 -9.28 -8.60
C TYR A 129 9.94 -8.14 -8.44
N VAL A 130 9.45 -6.91 -8.28
CA VAL A 130 10.25 -5.78 -7.81
C VAL A 130 9.87 -5.46 -6.38
N VAL A 131 10.86 -5.16 -5.56
CA VAL A 131 10.72 -4.87 -4.14
C VAL A 131 11.42 -3.56 -3.83
N ALA A 132 10.81 -2.73 -2.99
CA ALA A 132 11.43 -1.54 -2.42
C ALA A 132 11.38 -1.56 -0.91
N GLY A 133 12.34 -0.87 -0.31
CA GLY A 133 12.48 -0.81 1.13
C GLY A 133 13.64 0.05 1.56
N ASP A 134 14.22 -0.32 2.69
CA ASP A 134 15.34 0.37 3.30
C ASP A 134 16.50 -0.56 3.64
N THR A 135 17.69 0.00 3.71
CA THR A 135 18.92 -0.65 4.19
C THR A 135 19.70 0.36 5.02
N ILE A 136 20.59 -0.09 5.91
CA ILE A 136 21.55 0.80 6.55
C ILE A 136 22.90 0.66 5.86
N LEU A 137 23.36 1.75 5.28
CA LEU A 137 24.73 1.88 4.78
C LEU A 137 25.40 3.03 5.52
N ASN A 138 26.57 2.78 6.11
CA ASN A 138 27.35 3.80 6.84
C ASN A 138 26.56 4.55 7.95
N GLY A 139 25.53 3.92 8.52
CA GLY A 139 24.74 4.48 9.61
C GLY A 139 23.53 5.34 9.19
N THR A 140 23.24 5.46 7.89
CA THR A 140 22.03 6.12 7.36
C THR A 140 21.07 5.12 6.74
N GLU A 141 19.75 5.33 6.93
CA GLU A 141 18.71 4.55 6.25
C GLU A 141 18.64 4.94 4.77
N ASP A 142 19.11 4.10 3.88
CA ASP A 142 19.11 4.35 2.45
C ASP A 142 17.93 3.67 1.76
N GLY A 143 17.52 4.19 0.61
CA GLY A 143 16.58 3.52 -0.27
C GLY A 143 17.19 2.24 -0.84
N TRP A 144 16.43 1.16 -0.84
CA TRP A 144 16.83 -0.13 -1.40
C TRP A 144 15.79 -0.64 -2.40
N VAL A 145 16.25 -1.12 -3.55
CA VAL A 145 15.40 -1.73 -4.58
C VAL A 145 16.00 -3.05 -5.03
N LEU A 146 15.16 -4.06 -5.17
CA LEU A 146 15.52 -5.43 -5.52
C LEU A 146 14.63 -5.95 -6.63
N LYS A 147 15.21 -6.59 -7.63
CA LYS A 147 14.49 -7.38 -8.64
C LYS A 147 14.73 -8.85 -8.42
N LEU A 148 13.64 -9.58 -8.42
CA LEU A 148 13.55 -11.02 -8.27
C LEU A 148 12.99 -11.64 -9.55
N ASP A 149 13.38 -12.88 -9.82
CA ASP A 149 12.66 -13.74 -10.75
C ASP A 149 11.42 -14.39 -10.09
N GLN A 150 10.72 -15.26 -10.82
CA GLN A 150 9.48 -15.91 -10.35
C GLN A 150 9.72 -16.85 -9.15
N SER A 151 10.94 -17.36 -8.99
CA SER A 151 11.36 -18.25 -7.89
C SER A 151 11.91 -17.47 -6.70
N GLY A 152 11.89 -16.13 -6.75
CA GLY A 152 12.46 -15.26 -5.73
C GLY A 152 13.99 -15.25 -5.76
N ASP A 153 14.65 -15.62 -6.86
CA ASP A 153 16.11 -15.47 -6.97
C ASP A 153 16.47 -14.05 -7.41
N VAL A 154 17.54 -13.50 -6.84
CA VAL A 154 17.95 -12.12 -7.07
C VAL A 154 18.50 -11.97 -8.49
N GLN A 155 17.86 -11.10 -9.28
CA GLN A 155 18.37 -10.68 -10.58
C GLN A 155 19.30 -9.47 -10.44
N TRP A 156 18.90 -8.47 -9.65
CA TRP A 156 19.75 -7.34 -9.29
C TRP A 156 19.26 -6.67 -8.00
N SER A 157 20.15 -5.93 -7.35
CA SER A 157 19.91 -5.17 -6.11
C SER A 157 20.60 -3.80 -6.21
N ARG A 158 19.97 -2.75 -5.68
CA ARG A 158 20.46 -1.36 -5.70
C ARG A 158 20.21 -0.67 -4.36
N THR A 159 21.18 0.10 -3.93
CA THR A 159 21.08 1.00 -2.77
C THR A 159 21.29 2.43 -3.24
N ILE A 160 20.50 3.37 -2.74
CA ILE A 160 20.41 4.73 -3.25
C ILE A 160 20.19 5.68 -2.07
N GLY A 161 20.84 6.84 -2.12
CA GLY A 161 20.65 7.89 -1.12
C GLY A 161 21.62 7.82 0.06
N SER A 162 22.87 7.41 -0.18
CA SER A 162 23.96 7.09 0.77
C SER A 162 24.36 8.11 1.86
N SER A 163 23.57 9.15 2.07
CA SER A 163 23.66 10.07 3.20
C SER A 163 22.37 10.87 3.45
N ILE A 164 21.32 10.64 2.66
CA ILE A 164 20.12 11.50 2.60
C ILE A 164 18.81 10.73 2.44
N GLY A 165 18.83 9.47 1.99
CA GLY A 165 17.63 8.66 1.90
C GLY A 165 17.01 8.43 3.28
N GLN A 166 15.73 8.06 3.32
CA GLN A 166 15.02 7.53 4.50
C GLN A 166 14.21 6.28 4.10
N GLY A 167 14.76 5.49 3.18
CA GLY A 167 14.08 4.34 2.60
C GLY A 167 13.10 4.68 1.48
N LEU A 168 12.72 3.64 0.74
CA LEU A 168 11.64 3.65 -0.24
C LEU A 168 10.47 2.85 0.32
N VAL A 169 9.26 3.35 0.13
CA VAL A 169 8.02 2.78 0.71
C VAL A 169 7.03 2.31 -0.34
N SER A 170 7.25 2.66 -1.62
CA SER A 170 6.42 2.21 -2.73
C SER A 170 7.28 1.97 -3.96
N VAL A 171 6.96 0.93 -4.72
CA VAL A 171 7.55 0.66 -6.03
C VAL A 171 6.50 0.17 -7.00
N ARG A 172 6.61 0.62 -8.25
CA ARG A 172 5.82 0.14 -9.38
C ARG A 172 6.71 -0.12 -10.60
N GLN A 173 6.41 -1.14 -11.39
CA GLN A 173 6.91 -1.33 -12.74
C GLN A 173 6.23 -0.33 -13.67
N THR A 174 7.02 0.28 -14.54
CA THR A 174 6.54 1.23 -15.55
C THR A 174 6.37 0.54 -16.90
N SER A 175 5.56 1.15 -17.78
CA SER A 175 5.19 0.65 -19.11
C SER A 175 6.37 0.50 -20.07
N ASP A 176 7.47 1.21 -19.82
CA ASP A 176 8.76 1.05 -20.50
C ASP A 176 9.60 -0.12 -19.95
N ARG A 177 9.02 -0.95 -19.07
CA ARG A 177 9.64 -2.08 -18.35
C ARG A 177 10.70 -1.66 -17.31
N GLY A 178 10.85 -0.37 -17.07
CA GLY A 178 11.58 0.17 -15.93
C GLY A 178 10.76 0.14 -14.64
N TYR A 179 11.16 0.94 -13.66
CA TYR A 179 10.52 0.99 -12.34
C TYR A 179 10.48 2.42 -11.80
N ILE A 180 9.45 2.77 -11.06
CA ILE A 180 9.34 4.01 -10.31
C ILE A 180 9.20 3.67 -8.83
N ALA A 181 9.97 4.33 -7.96
CA ALA A 181 9.86 4.17 -6.52
C ALA A 181 9.63 5.51 -5.84
N ALA A 182 8.93 5.48 -4.71
CA ALA A 182 8.67 6.64 -3.85
C ALA A 182 9.16 6.41 -2.42
N GLY A 183 9.57 7.49 -1.77
CA GLY A 183 9.99 7.51 -0.38
C GLY A 183 10.23 8.91 0.14
N THR A 184 11.15 9.03 1.08
CA THR A 184 11.53 10.30 1.70
C THR A 184 13.04 10.51 1.58
N VAL A 185 13.44 11.77 1.38
CA VAL A 185 14.84 12.20 1.35
C VAL A 185 15.03 13.43 2.23
N LEU A 186 16.17 13.54 2.91
CA LEU A 186 16.54 14.66 3.77
C LEU A 186 17.61 15.53 3.09
N GLY A 187 17.58 16.84 3.27
CA GLY A 187 18.70 17.69 2.85
C GLY A 187 18.96 17.74 1.35
N PHE A 188 18.05 17.24 0.49
CA PHE A 188 18.26 17.13 -0.95
C PHE A 188 18.46 18.51 -1.59
N ARG A 189 17.79 19.53 -1.04
CA ARG A 189 17.88 20.92 -1.50
C ARG A 189 18.87 21.78 -0.69
N GLY A 190 19.52 21.21 0.34
CA GLY A 190 20.54 21.88 1.15
C GLY A 190 20.40 21.65 2.66
N PRO A 191 21.29 22.26 3.48
CA PRO A 191 21.46 21.93 4.91
C PRO A 191 20.30 22.29 5.86
N TYR A 192 19.23 22.93 5.36
CA TYR A 192 18.03 23.28 6.13
C TYR A 192 16.75 22.64 5.57
N ASP A 193 16.91 21.75 4.61
CA ASP A 193 15.81 20.97 4.04
C ASP A 193 15.55 19.76 4.93
N TRP A 194 14.40 19.77 5.61
CA TRP A 194 14.06 18.76 6.62
C TRP A 194 13.76 17.43 5.95
N SER A 195 12.68 17.35 5.17
CA SER A 195 12.40 16.19 4.34
C SER A 195 11.56 16.57 3.12
N ASP A 196 11.85 15.92 2.01
CA ASP A 196 11.08 16.01 0.78
C ASP A 196 10.56 14.62 0.39
N GLY A 197 9.41 14.58 -0.28
CA GLY A 197 8.97 13.39 -1.00
C GLY A 197 9.94 13.08 -2.12
N TRP A 198 10.37 11.84 -2.22
CA TRP A 198 11.42 11.43 -3.15
C TRP A 198 10.86 10.45 -4.18
N LEU A 199 11.09 10.72 -5.47
CA LEU A 199 10.84 9.76 -6.53
C LEU A 199 12.14 9.38 -7.22
N VAL A 200 12.29 8.10 -7.53
CA VAL A 200 13.42 7.56 -8.28
C VAL A 200 12.91 6.68 -9.42
N LYS A 201 13.24 7.06 -10.66
CA LYS A 201 12.95 6.28 -11.86
C LYS A 201 14.17 5.45 -12.24
N PHE A 202 13.91 4.20 -12.58
CA PHE A 202 14.88 3.22 -13.00
C PHE A 202 14.57 2.71 -14.41
N ASP A 203 15.63 2.34 -15.12
CA ASP A 203 15.52 1.49 -16.30
C ASP A 203 15.24 0.03 -15.91
N SER A 204 15.01 -0.83 -16.91
CA SER A 204 14.73 -2.26 -16.70
C SER A 204 15.88 -3.04 -16.02
N SER A 205 17.10 -2.51 -16.07
CA SER A 205 18.31 -3.08 -15.47
C SER A 205 18.60 -2.53 -14.06
N GLY A 206 17.70 -1.69 -13.53
CA GLY A 206 17.83 -1.09 -12.22
C GLY A 206 18.83 0.07 -12.16
N ASN A 207 19.23 0.66 -13.30
CA ASN A 207 20.03 1.89 -13.27
C ASN A 207 19.10 3.09 -13.08
N VAL A 208 19.52 4.07 -12.27
CA VAL A 208 18.76 5.29 -12.05
C VAL A 208 18.77 6.13 -13.33
N GLU A 209 17.60 6.39 -13.89
CA GLU A 209 17.42 7.31 -15.02
C GLU A 209 17.32 8.75 -14.52
N TRP A 210 16.51 8.96 -13.49
CA TRP A 210 16.39 10.24 -12.80
C TRP A 210 15.88 10.06 -11.37
N GLN A 211 16.12 11.06 -10.54
CA GLN A 211 15.54 11.18 -9.21
C GLN A 211 15.21 12.63 -8.91
N GLN A 212 14.11 12.86 -8.20
CA GLN A 212 13.64 14.20 -7.86
C GLN A 212 13.05 14.23 -6.45
N ALA A 213 13.25 15.37 -5.78
CA ALA A 213 12.68 15.66 -4.48
C ALA A 213 11.57 16.70 -4.64
N TYR A 214 10.43 16.46 -3.99
CA TYR A 214 9.22 17.25 -4.09
C TYR A 214 8.76 17.67 -2.70
N GLY A 215 8.45 18.95 -2.55
CA GLY A 215 8.18 19.58 -1.27
C GLY A 215 8.59 21.04 -1.28
N GLY A 216 8.78 21.59 -0.09
CA GLY A 216 9.03 23.02 0.14
C GLY A 216 9.63 23.24 1.52
N SER A 217 9.16 24.25 2.25
CA SER A 217 9.57 24.45 3.65
C SER A 217 8.84 23.47 4.56
N GLY A 218 9.56 22.53 5.17
CA GLY A 218 9.04 21.63 6.20
C GLY A 218 9.19 20.15 5.85
N PHE A 219 8.37 19.29 6.47
CA PHE A 219 8.44 17.84 6.27
C PHE A 219 7.44 17.38 5.21
N SER A 220 7.93 17.06 4.01
CA SER A 220 7.12 16.41 2.96
C SER A 220 7.57 14.97 2.79
N ASN A 221 6.63 14.08 2.49
CA ASN A 221 6.90 12.65 2.25
C ASN A 221 6.08 12.15 1.06
N ALA A 222 6.60 11.14 0.35
CA ALA A 222 5.86 10.40 -0.67
C ALA A 222 5.67 8.95 -0.21
N TYR A 223 4.43 8.49 -0.20
CA TYR A 223 4.03 7.18 0.33
C TYR A 223 3.58 6.20 -0.76
N SER A 224 3.03 6.70 -1.85
CA SER A 224 2.53 5.87 -2.94
C SER A 224 2.79 6.55 -4.28
N VAL A 225 3.19 5.77 -5.28
CA VAL A 225 3.38 6.24 -6.65
C VAL A 225 2.75 5.27 -7.63
N GLN A 226 2.19 5.81 -8.71
CA GLN A 226 1.67 5.03 -9.83
C GLN A 226 1.92 5.74 -11.15
N GLU A 227 2.33 4.98 -12.18
CA GLU A 227 2.33 5.51 -13.55
C GLU A 227 0.90 5.71 -14.05
N THR A 228 0.65 6.89 -14.60
CA THR A 228 -0.64 7.25 -15.18
C THR A 228 -0.69 6.95 -16.68
N ARG A 229 -1.90 6.86 -17.26
CA ARG A 229 -2.10 6.53 -18.69
C ARG A 229 -1.38 7.43 -19.69
N ASP A 230 -1.02 8.65 -19.32
CA ASP A 230 -0.25 9.59 -20.14
C ASP A 230 1.27 9.47 -19.92
N HIS A 231 1.71 8.39 -19.26
CA HIS A 231 3.11 8.09 -18.89
C HIS A 231 3.74 9.08 -17.91
N GLY A 232 2.95 9.96 -17.31
CA GLY A 232 3.34 10.68 -16.10
C GLY A 232 3.18 9.82 -14.85
N PHE A 233 3.33 10.43 -13.67
CA PHE A 233 3.14 9.73 -12.40
C PHE A 233 2.14 10.48 -11.53
N VAL A 234 1.33 9.76 -10.78
CA VAL A 234 0.53 10.30 -9.68
C VAL A 234 1.12 9.79 -8.37
N VAL A 235 1.23 10.67 -7.38
CA VAL A 235 1.92 10.39 -6.13
C VAL A 235 1.06 10.90 -4.97
N ALA A 236 0.89 10.06 -3.96
CA ALA A 236 0.27 10.42 -2.70
C ALA A 236 1.32 10.49 -1.58
N GLY A 237 1.12 11.45 -0.70
CA GLY A 237 2.06 11.80 0.35
C GLY A 237 1.45 12.74 1.37
N ASN A 238 2.30 13.40 2.15
CA ASN A 238 1.88 14.51 2.99
C ASN A 238 2.82 15.71 2.85
N THR A 239 2.29 16.89 3.12
CA THR A 239 3.02 18.15 3.12
C THR A 239 2.42 19.08 4.18
N PRO A 240 3.22 19.96 4.81
CA PRO A 240 2.67 20.99 5.69
C PRO A 240 1.91 22.04 4.87
N VAL A 241 0.69 22.32 5.30
CA VAL A 241 -0.10 23.49 4.86
C VAL A 241 -0.41 24.30 6.11
N ASN A 242 0.10 25.54 6.19
CA ASN A 242 -0.03 26.41 7.37
C ASN A 242 0.36 25.73 8.69
N ASN A 243 1.48 24.98 8.70
CA ASN A 243 1.99 24.18 9.82
C ASN A 243 1.12 22.96 10.21
N THR A 244 0.14 22.57 9.40
CA THR A 244 -0.64 21.35 9.59
C THR A 244 -0.26 20.31 8.56
N MET A 245 0.08 19.09 9.01
CA MET A 245 0.37 17.99 8.11
C MET A 245 -0.88 17.60 7.34
N THR A 246 -0.81 17.70 6.01
CA THR A 246 -1.98 17.60 5.13
C THR A 246 -1.73 16.55 4.05
N ALA A 247 -2.76 15.77 3.72
CA ALA A 247 -2.72 14.81 2.62
C ALA A 247 -2.39 15.56 1.32
N TRP A 248 -1.41 15.07 0.59
CA TRP A 248 -0.88 15.72 -0.59
C TRP A 248 -0.93 14.74 -1.77
N LEU A 249 -1.51 15.21 -2.86
CA LEU A 249 -1.49 14.49 -4.13
C LEU A 249 -0.86 15.38 -5.19
N PHE A 250 0.08 14.83 -5.93
CA PHE A 250 0.67 15.53 -7.06
C PHE A 250 0.80 14.62 -8.28
N LYS A 251 0.68 15.23 -9.44
CA LYS A 251 0.93 14.60 -10.74
C LYS A 251 2.17 15.20 -11.35
N THR A 252 3.00 14.34 -11.91
CA THR A 252 4.17 14.70 -12.71
C THR A 252 4.02 14.22 -14.15
N ASP A 253 4.83 14.76 -15.04
CA ASP A 253 5.06 14.19 -16.35
C ASP A 253 6.10 13.05 -16.29
N ARG A 254 6.37 12.43 -17.44
CA ARG A 254 7.30 11.29 -17.55
C ARG A 254 8.74 11.57 -17.08
N VAL A 255 9.14 12.83 -17.01
CA VAL A 255 10.48 13.26 -16.56
C VAL A 255 10.44 13.87 -15.17
N GLY A 256 9.34 13.70 -14.42
CA GLY A 256 9.19 14.15 -13.05
C GLY A 256 8.76 15.61 -12.89
N ARG A 257 8.50 16.38 -13.94
CA ARG A 257 8.06 17.77 -13.77
C ARG A 257 6.63 17.81 -13.26
N ILE A 258 6.36 18.56 -12.19
CA ILE A 258 5.00 18.73 -11.65
C ILE A 258 4.08 19.30 -12.73
N VAL A 259 2.98 18.60 -13.00
CA VAL A 259 1.86 19.04 -13.83
C VAL A 259 0.82 19.76 -12.97
N TRP A 260 0.43 19.13 -11.86
CA TRP A 260 -0.43 19.74 -10.85
C TRP A 260 -0.13 19.14 -9.47
N GLN A 261 -0.53 19.86 -8.42
CA GLN A 261 -0.47 19.37 -7.04
C GLN A 261 -1.61 19.99 -6.22
N LYS A 262 -2.14 19.22 -5.28
CA LYS A 262 -3.23 19.64 -4.39
C LYS A 262 -3.01 19.07 -2.99
N ALA A 263 -3.37 19.85 -1.99
CA ALA A 263 -3.42 19.42 -0.61
C ALA A 263 -4.88 19.32 -0.17
N TYR A 264 -5.24 18.24 0.51
CA TYR A 264 -6.59 17.96 0.98
C TYR A 264 -6.59 18.01 2.51
N ALA A 265 -7.12 19.10 3.04
CA ALA A 265 -7.27 19.32 4.47
C ALA A 265 -8.47 18.51 4.97
N VAL A 266 -8.20 17.28 5.42
CA VAL A 266 -9.23 16.36 5.91
C VAL A 266 -9.40 16.51 7.43
N THR A 267 -8.30 16.43 8.20
CA THR A 267 -8.16 16.77 9.63
C THR A 267 -6.70 17.17 9.99
N ASN A 268 -6.40 17.33 11.29
CA ASN A 268 -5.18 17.90 11.84
C ASN A 268 -3.91 17.01 11.83
N ASP A 269 -4.00 15.75 11.41
CA ASP A 269 -2.87 14.82 11.30
C ASP A 269 -3.08 13.81 10.14
N ASN A 270 -3.29 14.29 8.90
CA ASN A 270 -3.63 13.39 7.79
C ASN A 270 -2.39 12.74 7.18
N HIS A 271 -2.42 11.42 7.01
CA HIS A 271 -1.48 10.69 6.17
C HIS A 271 -2.24 10.20 4.93
N ALA A 272 -1.80 10.56 3.72
CA ALA A 272 -2.29 9.89 2.52
C ALA A 272 -1.66 8.49 2.46
N GLY A 273 -2.47 7.45 2.27
CA GLY A 273 -1.97 6.09 2.17
C GLY A 273 -1.59 5.73 0.74
N MET A 274 -2.58 5.42 -0.08
CA MET A 274 -2.40 4.95 -1.45
C MET A 274 -3.19 5.79 -2.45
N VAL A 275 -2.66 5.85 -3.68
CA VAL A 275 -3.37 6.43 -4.83
C VAL A 275 -3.46 5.42 -5.95
N GLU A 276 -4.63 5.35 -6.58
CA GLU A 276 -4.87 4.49 -7.73
C GLU A 276 -5.68 5.25 -8.82
N GLN A 277 -5.21 5.21 -10.06
CA GLN A 277 -5.90 5.82 -11.20
C GLN A 277 -7.09 4.96 -11.63
N THR A 278 -8.27 5.53 -11.57
CA THR A 278 -9.53 4.90 -11.98
C THR A 278 -9.69 4.83 -13.49
N SER A 279 -10.58 3.96 -13.98
CA SER A 279 -10.83 3.74 -15.40
C SER A 279 -11.34 4.97 -16.15
N ASP A 280 -12.00 5.89 -15.44
CA ASP A 280 -12.50 7.15 -16.01
C ASP A 280 -11.42 8.24 -16.15
N GLY A 281 -10.19 7.97 -15.73
CA GLY A 281 -9.06 8.91 -15.80
C GLY A 281 -8.78 9.66 -14.50
N GLY A 282 -9.73 9.68 -13.56
CA GLY A 282 -9.54 10.26 -12.23
C GLY A 282 -8.84 9.33 -11.25
N TYR A 283 -8.89 9.63 -9.95
CA TYR A 283 -8.10 8.95 -8.92
C TYR A 283 -8.91 8.57 -7.69
N ILE A 284 -8.59 7.44 -7.06
CA ILE A 284 -8.95 7.16 -5.67
C ILE A 284 -7.75 7.44 -4.80
N LEU A 285 -7.98 8.16 -3.70
CA LEU A 285 -7.00 8.43 -2.66
C LEU A 285 -7.59 8.00 -1.32
N ASP A 286 -6.86 7.18 -0.57
CA ASP A 286 -7.16 6.97 0.85
C ASP A 286 -6.28 7.87 1.73
N ALA A 287 -6.87 8.33 2.81
CA ALA A 287 -6.16 9.08 3.84
C ALA A 287 -6.63 8.65 5.23
N ASP A 288 -5.66 8.50 6.13
CA ASP A 288 -5.94 8.30 7.53
C ASP A 288 -6.37 9.62 8.17
N VAL A 289 -7.43 9.53 8.95
CA VAL A 289 -8.01 10.60 9.73
C VAL A 289 -7.85 10.22 11.20
N THR A 290 -6.88 10.82 11.86
CA THR A 290 -6.75 10.74 13.32
C THR A 290 -7.29 12.02 13.94
N SER A 291 -8.45 11.92 14.61
CA SER A 291 -8.88 13.02 15.48
C SER A 291 -8.08 12.98 16.77
N THR A 292 -7.36 14.06 17.06
CA THR A 292 -6.59 14.23 18.32
C THR A 292 -7.49 14.43 19.55
N ASP A 293 -8.78 14.70 19.35
CA ASP A 293 -9.63 15.31 20.38
C ASP A 293 -10.63 14.33 21.04
N ILE A 294 -10.63 13.04 20.66
CA ILE A 294 -11.59 12.06 21.18
C ILE A 294 -10.87 10.76 21.57
N SER A 295 -11.08 10.30 22.82
CA SER A 295 -10.58 9.01 23.33
C SER A 295 -11.75 8.04 23.56
N PRO A 296 -11.68 6.77 23.10
CA PRO A 296 -10.59 6.15 22.34
C PRO A 296 -10.45 6.77 20.95
N ARG A 297 -9.22 6.89 20.44
CA ARG A 297 -8.94 7.51 19.12
C ARG A 297 -9.72 6.77 18.04
N PRO A 298 -10.80 7.34 17.47
CA PRO A 298 -11.47 6.69 16.37
C PRO A 298 -10.55 6.82 15.16
N VAL A 299 -9.91 5.72 14.76
CA VAL A 299 -9.24 5.67 13.46
C VAL A 299 -10.36 5.75 12.43
N SER A 300 -10.32 6.79 11.61
CA SER A 300 -11.22 6.91 10.48
C SER A 300 -10.40 6.92 9.20
N THR A 301 -10.88 6.28 8.15
CA THR A 301 -10.27 6.32 6.82
C THR A 301 -11.18 7.15 5.91
N LEU A 302 -10.61 8.19 5.31
CA LEU A 302 -11.28 8.93 4.25
C LEU A 302 -10.89 8.34 2.91
N PHE A 303 -11.89 8.08 2.07
CA PHE A 303 -11.70 7.85 0.64
C PHE A 303 -12.15 9.07 -0.14
N LEU A 304 -11.30 9.55 -1.03
CA LEU A 304 -11.59 10.58 -2.01
C LEU A 304 -11.65 9.95 -3.40
N LYS A 305 -12.72 10.23 -4.15
CA LYS A 305 -12.68 10.14 -5.61
C LYS A 305 -12.42 11.51 -6.18
N LEU A 306 -11.43 11.56 -7.06
CA LEU A 306 -10.97 12.75 -7.73
C LEU A 306 -11.17 12.60 -9.24
N ASP A 307 -11.35 13.72 -9.95
CA ASP A 307 -11.24 13.78 -11.40
C ASP A 307 -9.77 13.77 -11.88
N SER A 308 -9.54 13.90 -13.19
CA SER A 308 -8.20 13.89 -13.81
C SER A 308 -7.31 15.07 -13.40
N GLU A 309 -7.93 16.17 -12.98
CA GLU A 309 -7.29 17.39 -12.50
C GLU A 309 -7.11 17.39 -10.97
N GLY A 310 -7.59 16.35 -10.28
CA GLY A 310 -7.51 16.19 -8.83
C GLY A 310 -8.62 16.92 -8.07
N ASN A 311 -9.70 17.36 -8.69
CA ASN A 311 -10.85 17.94 -7.97
C ASN A 311 -11.70 16.82 -7.36
N ILE A 312 -12.22 17.06 -6.15
CA ILE A 312 -13.06 16.09 -5.44
C ILE A 312 -14.39 15.91 -6.19
N GLN A 313 -14.70 14.66 -6.55
CA GLN A 313 -16.01 14.26 -7.06
C GLN A 313 -16.91 13.74 -5.95
N TRP A 314 -16.35 12.95 -5.02
CA TRP A 314 -17.02 12.54 -3.79
C TRP A 314 -15.99 12.18 -2.72
N GLN A 315 -16.43 12.18 -1.46
CA GLN A 315 -15.63 11.74 -0.32
C GLN A 315 -16.45 10.88 0.64
N LYS A 316 -15.84 9.89 1.28
CA LYS A 316 -16.50 8.99 2.25
C LYS A 316 -15.62 8.73 3.45
N LEU A 317 -16.16 8.91 4.65
CA LEU A 317 -15.47 8.65 5.91
C LEU A 317 -15.97 7.35 6.54
N TYR A 318 -15.03 6.45 6.81
CA TYR A 318 -15.28 5.20 7.51
C TYR A 318 -14.63 5.30 8.88
N SER A 319 -15.44 5.33 9.94
CA SER A 319 -14.94 5.41 11.31
C SER A 319 -15.23 4.13 12.08
N SER A 320 -14.52 3.90 13.19
CA SER A 320 -14.81 2.78 14.11
C SER A 320 -16.25 2.79 14.66
N ASN A 321 -17.00 3.89 14.53
CA ASN A 321 -18.37 4.05 14.99
C ASN A 321 -19.43 3.91 13.87
N GLY A 322 -19.02 3.58 12.64
CA GLY A 322 -19.89 3.44 11.48
C GLY A 322 -19.45 4.26 10.26
N VAL A 323 -20.21 4.13 9.17
CA VAL A 323 -20.01 4.88 7.92
C VAL A 323 -20.80 6.18 7.98
N GLY A 324 -20.14 7.31 7.72
CA GLY A 324 -20.79 8.61 7.53
C GLY A 324 -20.38 9.21 6.19
N ASP A 325 -21.34 9.65 5.40
CA ASP A 325 -21.05 10.52 4.27
C ASP A 325 -20.72 11.91 4.83
N ILE A 326 -19.56 12.47 4.47
CA ILE A 326 -19.25 13.87 4.76
C ILE A 326 -19.75 14.69 3.56
N GLU A 327 -20.98 15.17 3.64
CA GLU A 327 -21.47 16.20 2.74
C GLU A 327 -20.74 17.51 3.07
N THR A 328 -19.75 17.88 2.27
CA THR A 328 -19.33 19.28 2.18
C THR A 328 -20.06 19.90 1.01
N GLU A 329 -20.92 20.89 1.29
CA GLU A 329 -21.35 21.83 0.26
C GLU A 329 -20.10 22.42 -0.39
N VAL A 330 -19.90 22.10 -1.67
CA VAL A 330 -18.86 22.74 -2.48
C VAL A 330 -19.37 24.16 -2.77
N SER A 331 -18.90 25.15 -2.00
CA SER A 331 -19.04 26.57 -2.34
C SER A 331 -17.80 27.04 -3.10
#